data_AF-A0A0D6Q230-F1
#
_entry.id   AF-A0A0D6Q230-F1
#
_cell.length_a   1.000
_cell.length_b   1.000
_cell.length_c   1.000
_cell.angle_alpha   90.00
_cell.angle_beta   90.00
_cell.angle_gamma   90.00
#
_symmetry.space_group_name_H-M   'P 1'
#
loop_
_entity.id
_entity.type
_entity.pdbx_description
1 polymer ?
#
loop_
_entity_poly.entity_id
_entity_poly.type
_entity_poly.pdbx_seq_one_letter_code
_entity_poly.pdbx_strand_id
1 'polypeptide(L)'
;MTKLVFTLSGSPIATVHAGCVPPVGSAVIIRTDNYKKGLVPGSLIRFTVEGEHCDPAVFDFTEKNTTVYFDVNGYELLEKGPPLDR
;
A
#
# COMPACT_ATOMS: atom_id res chain seq x y z
N MET A 1 15.51 -2.31 7.36
CA MET A 1 14.18 -2.81 6.94
C MET A 1 13.64 -1.85 5.91
N THR A 2 13.11 -2.36 4.80
CA THR A 2 12.56 -1.55 3.70
C THR A 2 11.21 -1.00 4.11
N LYS A 3 10.97 0.29 3.85
CA LYS A 3 9.67 0.94 4.08
C LYS A 3 8.81 0.75 2.82
N LEU A 4 7.67 0.09 2.96
CA LEU A 4 6.69 -0.10 1.89
C LEU A 4 5.53 0.87 2.14
N VAL A 5 5.26 1.74 1.16
CA VAL A 5 4.20 2.75 1.22
C VAL A 5 3.14 2.40 0.18
N PHE A 6 1.93 2.09 0.64
CA PHE A 6 0.83 1.76 -0.23
C PHE A 6 0.00 3.01 -0.48
N THR A 7 -0.18 3.38 -1.74
CA THR A 7 -0.83 4.62 -2.14
C THR A 7 -2.08 4.33 -2.96
N LEU A 8 -3.12 5.11 -2.71
CA LEU A 8 -4.33 5.13 -3.52
C LEU A 8 -4.46 6.50 -4.17
N SER A 9 -4.29 6.54 -5.49
CA SER A 9 -4.26 7.78 -6.28
C SER A 9 -3.27 8.81 -5.71
N GLY A 10 -2.04 8.36 -5.46
CA GLY A 10 -0.93 9.17 -4.96
C GLY A 10 -1.00 9.54 -3.47
N SER A 11 -2.00 9.09 -2.71
CA SER A 11 -2.07 9.34 -1.26
C SER A 11 -1.81 8.06 -0.46
N PRO A 12 -0.95 8.09 0.57
CA PRO A 12 -0.62 6.90 1.36
C PRO A 12 -1.83 6.44 2.19
N ILE A 13 -2.19 5.18 2.03
CA ILE A 13 -3.27 4.52 2.78
C ILE A 13 -2.77 3.52 3.81
N ALA A 14 -1.53 3.04 3.69
CA ALA A 14 -0.87 2.18 4.68
C ALA A 14 0.65 2.31 4.53
N THR A 15 1.40 2.08 5.62
CA THR A 15 2.87 2.02 5.60
C THR A 15 3.36 0.85 6.44
N VAL A 16 4.25 0.03 5.90
CA VAL A 16 4.78 -1.17 6.57
C VAL A 16 6.30 -1.22 6.46
N HIS A 17 6.95 -1.69 7.52
CA HIS A 17 8.38 -2.03 7.47
C HIS A 17 8.55 -3.54 7.25
N ALA A 18 9.22 -3.91 6.15
CA ALA A 18 9.41 -5.30 5.77
C ALA A 18 10.88 -5.64 5.51
N GLY A 19 11.23 -6.93 5.60
CA GLY A 19 12.55 -7.43 5.25
C GLY A 19 12.78 -7.54 3.74
N CYS A 20 11.71 -7.59 2.95
CA CYS A 20 11.75 -7.75 1.51
C CYS A 20 10.58 -7.02 0.83
N VAL A 21 10.75 -6.75 -0.46
CA VAL A 21 9.70 -6.23 -1.34
C VAL A 21 8.98 -7.42 -1.98
N PRO A 22 7.64 -7.52 -1.94
CA PRO A 22 6.91 -8.58 -2.63
C PRO A 22 7.21 -8.57 -4.13
N PRO A 23 7.48 -9.73 -4.76
CA PRO A 23 7.76 -9.78 -6.20
C PRO A 23 6.52 -9.50 -7.04
N VAL A 24 6.74 -9.09 -8.30
CA VAL A 24 5.67 -8.91 -9.31
C VAL A 24 4.84 -10.19 -9.43
N GLY A 25 3.53 -10.04 -9.52
CA GLY A 25 2.54 -11.13 -9.53
C GLY A 25 2.11 -11.61 -8.15
N SER A 26 2.72 -11.11 -7.06
CA SER A 26 2.27 -11.46 -5.70
C SER A 26 0.92 -10.84 -5.39
N ALA A 27 0.04 -11.63 -4.78
CA ALA A 27 -1.17 -11.12 -4.15
C ALA A 27 -0.82 -10.62 -2.74
N VAL A 28 -1.05 -9.34 -2.47
CA VAL A 28 -0.75 -8.69 -1.21
C VAL A 28 -2.05 -8.25 -0.54
N ILE A 29 -2.17 -8.54 0.75
CA ILE A 29 -3.27 -8.07 1.59
C ILE A 29 -2.69 -7.07 2.58
N ILE A 30 -3.31 -5.88 2.66
CA ILE A 30 -2.92 -4.85 3.61
C ILE A 30 -4.13 -4.38 4.40
N ARG A 31 -3.86 -3.87 5.61
CA ARG A 31 -4.81 -3.12 6.41
C ARG A 31 -4.54 -1.63 6.22
N THR A 32 -5.58 -0.85 5.98
CA THR A 32 -5.46 0.60 5.80
C THR A 32 -5.31 1.32 7.14
N ASP A 33 -4.49 2.36 7.16
CA ASP A 33 -4.27 3.23 8.32
C ASP A 33 -4.92 4.61 8.13
N ASN A 34 -5.22 5.01 6.88
CA ASN A 34 -5.78 6.31 6.54
C ASN A 34 -7.09 6.21 5.77
N TYR A 35 -7.89 7.28 5.86
CA TYR A 35 -9.09 7.45 5.06
C TYR A 35 -8.77 7.90 3.64
N LYS A 36 -9.27 7.19 2.62
CA LYS A 36 -9.18 7.61 1.21
C LYS A 36 -10.26 6.96 0.36
N LYS A 37 -11.00 7.76 -0.43
CA LYS A 37 -12.01 7.28 -1.40
C LYS A 37 -12.99 6.24 -0.83
N GLY A 38 -13.42 6.40 0.42
CA GLY A 38 -14.35 5.47 1.07
C GLY A 38 -13.70 4.26 1.76
N LEU A 39 -12.39 4.04 1.60
CA LEU A 39 -11.62 3.21 2.52
C LEU A 39 -11.45 3.98 3.83
N VAL A 40 -11.92 3.38 4.91
CA VAL A 40 -11.71 3.87 6.27
C VAL A 40 -10.50 3.15 6.87
N PRO A 41 -9.81 3.72 7.87
CA PRO A 41 -8.79 3.00 8.63
C PRO A 41 -9.34 1.66 9.15
N GLY A 42 -8.53 0.62 9.12
CA GLY A 42 -8.89 -0.75 9.49
C GLY A 42 -9.50 -1.59 8.36
N SER A 43 -9.72 -1.03 7.16
CA SER A 43 -10.20 -1.82 6.01
C SER A 43 -9.13 -2.78 5.51
N LEU A 44 -9.51 -3.98 5.11
CA LEU A 44 -8.64 -4.95 4.44
C LEU A 44 -8.84 -4.89 2.94
N ILE A 45 -7.76 -4.64 2.21
CA ILE A 45 -7.77 -4.67 0.76
C ILE A 45 -6.74 -5.65 0.24
N ARG A 46 -7.02 -6.22 -0.93
CA ARG A 46 -6.12 -7.08 -1.68
C ARG A 46 -5.78 -6.42 -3.00
N PHE A 47 -4.52 -6.50 -3.41
CA PHE A 47 -4.10 -6.11 -4.74
C PHE A 47 -3.00 -7.06 -5.24
N THR A 48 -2.78 -7.07 -6.54
CA THR A 48 -1.67 -7.80 -7.15
C THR A 48 -0.56 -6.81 -7.43
N VAL A 49 0.69 -7.19 -7.14
CA VAL A 49 1.85 -6.39 -7.54
C VAL A 49 1.98 -6.45 -9.06
N GLU A 50 1.49 -5.42 -9.73
CA GLU A 50 1.59 -5.26 -11.17
C GLU A 50 2.84 -4.44 -11.49
N GLY A 51 3.72 -4.97 -12.34
CA GLY A 51 5.05 -4.41 -12.57
C GLY A 51 5.05 -2.90 -12.83
N GLU A 52 4.36 -2.46 -13.90
CA GLU A 52 4.33 -1.04 -14.31
C GLU A 52 3.57 -0.11 -13.34
N HIS A 53 2.62 -0.64 -12.56
CA HIS A 53 1.86 0.14 -11.56
C HIS A 53 2.57 0.19 -10.19
N CYS A 54 3.67 -0.54 -10.05
CA CYS A 54 4.55 -0.52 -8.88
C CYS A 54 5.90 0.14 -9.21
N ASP A 55 6.01 0.82 -10.35
CA ASP A 55 7.22 1.50 -10.80
C ASP A 55 7.01 3.02 -11.01
N PRO A 56 8.04 3.85 -10.75
CA PRO A 56 9.32 3.44 -10.24
C PRO A 56 9.16 3.13 -8.76
N ALA A 57 9.65 1.98 -8.32
CA ALA A 57 10.21 1.89 -6.99
C ALA A 57 11.24 3.02 -6.93
N VAL A 58 10.82 4.21 -6.45
CA VAL A 58 11.71 5.34 -6.26
C VAL A 58 12.58 4.92 -5.09
N PHE A 59 13.65 4.21 -5.42
CA PHE A 59 14.74 3.90 -4.50
C PHE A 59 15.38 5.24 -4.18
N ASP A 60 14.86 5.89 -3.15
CA ASP A 60 15.54 7.02 -2.55
C ASP A 60 16.75 6.48 -1.79
N PHE A 61 17.92 6.53 -2.44
CA PHE A 61 19.20 6.17 -1.83
C PHE A 61 19.79 7.31 -0.99
N THR A 62 19.16 8.49 -0.96
CA THR A 62 19.57 9.60 -0.09
C THR A 62 19.08 9.40 1.35
N GLU A 63 17.98 8.65 1.52
CA GLU A 63 17.54 8.16 2.82
C GLU A 63 18.33 6.89 3.20
N LYS A 64 18.72 6.78 4.48
CA LYS A 64 19.36 5.57 5.04
C LYS A 64 18.49 4.30 4.91
N ASN A 65 17.22 4.44 4.55
CA ASN A 65 16.25 3.37 4.44
C ASN A 65 15.62 3.40 3.04
N THR A 66 15.70 2.28 2.33
CA THR A 66 14.99 2.09 1.06
C THR A 66 13.48 2.21 1.27
N THR A 67 12.85 3.16 0.60
CA THR A 67 11.40 3.31 0.54
C THR A 67 10.89 2.84 -0.82
N VAL A 68 9.82 2.03 -0.84
CA VAL A 68 9.17 1.53 -2.05
C VAL A 68 7.71 1.93 -2.02
N TYR A 69 7.21 2.45 -3.13
CA TYR A 69 5.82 2.87 -3.28
C TYR A 69 5.04 1.86 -4.11
N PHE A 70 3.82 1.54 -3.69
CA PHE A 70 2.88 0.71 -4.42
C PHE A 70 1.64 1.54 -4.77
N ASP A 71 1.21 1.53 -6.04
CA ASP A 71 -0.12 2.01 -6.40
C ASP A 71 -1.12 0.87 -6.24
N VAL A 72 -2.16 1.11 -5.46
CA VAL A 72 -3.21 0.12 -5.20
C VAL A 72 -4.53 0.48 -5.86
N ASN A 73 -4.59 1.35 -6.88
CA ASN A 73 -5.85 1.78 -7.51
C ASN A 73 -6.78 0.64 -7.96
N GLY A 74 -6.24 -0.52 -8.33
CA GLY A 74 -7.00 -1.73 -8.74
C GLY A 74 -7.35 -2.70 -7.61
N TYR A 75 -7.42 -2.25 -6.36
CA TYR A 75 -7.65 -3.13 -5.21
C TYR A 75 -9.04 -3.78 -5.18
N GLU A 76 -9.10 -4.96 -4.56
CA GLU A 76 -10.31 -5.66 -4.12
C GLU A 76 -10.53 -5.37 -2.61
N LEU A 77 -11.72 -4.93 -2.23
CA LEU A 77 -12.09 -4.74 -0.82
C LEU A 77 -12.50 -6.09 -0.21
N LEU A 78 -11.73 -6.60 0.75
CA LEU A 78 -12.03 -7.85 1.46
C LEU A 78 -12.90 -7.60 2.69
N GLU A 79 -12.55 -6.57 3.47
CA GLU A 79 -13.26 -6.19 4.69
C GLU A 79 -13.33 -4.67 4.79
N LYS A 80 -14.52 -4.13 5.03
CA LYS A 80 -14.68 -2.71 5.33
C LYS A 80 -14.30 -2.46 6.78
N GLY A 81 -13.44 -1.46 7.02
CA GLY A 81 -13.08 -1.08 8.38
C GLY A 81 -14.27 -0.52 9.17
N PRO A 82 -14.08 -0.27 10.48
CA PRO A 82 -15.14 0.21 11.35
C PRO A 82 -15.77 1.50 10.81
N PRO A 83 -17.08 1.70 11.01
CA PRO A 83 -17.72 2.96 10.65
C PRO A 83 -17.03 4.10 11.39
N LEU A 84 -16.75 5.19 10.66
CA LEU A 84 -16.33 6.43 11.29
C LEU A 84 -17.54 6.99 12.03
N ASP A 85 -17.48 7.07 13.36
CA ASP A 85 -18.49 7.76 14.14
C ASP A 85 -18.60 9.20 13.64
N ARG A 86 -19.83 9.59 13.28
CA ARG A 86 -20.18 10.92 12.78
C ARG A 86 -20.38 11.91 13.91
#